data_AF-A0A146K513-F1
#
_entry.id   AF-A0A146K513-F1
#
_cell.length_a   1.000
_cell.length_b   1.000
_cell.length_c   1.000
_cell.angle_alpha   90.00
_cell.angle_beta   90.00
_cell.angle_gamma   90.00
#
_symmetry.space_group_name_H-M   'P 1'
#
loop_
_entity.id
_entity.type
_entity.pdbx_description
1 polymer ?
#
loop_
_entity_poly.entity_id
_entity_poly.type
_entity_poly.pdbx_seq_one_letter_code
_entity_poly.pdbx_strand_id
1 'polypeptide(L)'
;FSFCNSLKVVSMDSVVTIPQFCFKCCFSLQSCSFKSATSTAHSAFAECAQLMKLEMPLLVQGESNCIQTNQDNFRFVPLINIFLTQKLVQIVNSVTKHNLEQKIINVLKMKINLQFMFKWVITRATIIGEKTFYNNYNLSTIIAPEVQ
;
A
#
# COMPACT_ATOMS: atom_id res chain seq x y z
N PHE A 1 -1.13 7.78 -1.04
CA PHE A 1 -0.29 7.05 -2.01
C PHE A 1 -1.06 6.48 -3.19
N SER A 2 -2.30 6.90 -3.46
CA SER A 2 -3.07 6.33 -4.56
C SER A 2 -2.34 6.50 -5.90
N PHE A 3 -2.40 5.48 -6.76
CA PHE A 3 -1.75 5.42 -8.08
C PHE A 3 -0.22 5.47 -8.07
N CYS A 4 0.44 5.11 -6.95
CA CYS A 4 1.89 4.95 -6.91
C CYS A 4 2.32 3.59 -7.52
N ASN A 5 2.29 3.49 -8.84
CA ASN A 5 2.40 2.18 -9.52
C ASN A 5 3.77 1.50 -9.38
N SER A 6 4.83 2.23 -9.03
CA SER A 6 6.15 1.64 -8.77
C SER A 6 6.41 1.33 -7.29
N LEU A 7 5.49 1.71 -6.39
CA LEU A 7 5.67 1.51 -4.95
C LEU A 7 5.59 0.02 -4.64
N LYS A 8 6.67 -0.54 -4.09
CA LYS A 8 6.78 -1.96 -3.76
C LYS A 8 6.70 -2.24 -2.27
N VAL A 9 7.31 -1.37 -1.47
CA VAL A 9 7.47 -1.58 -0.02
C VAL A 9 7.13 -0.32 0.75
N VAL A 10 6.35 -0.48 1.82
CA VAL A 10 5.99 0.60 2.76
C VAL A 10 6.28 0.15 4.18
N SER A 11 6.93 1.00 4.97
CA SER A 11 7.11 0.80 6.40
C SER A 11 6.80 2.10 7.14
N MET A 12 5.73 2.10 7.94
CA MET A 12 5.28 3.26 8.71
C MET A 12 4.70 2.81 10.05
N ASP A 13 5.56 2.65 11.04
CA ASP A 13 5.18 1.98 12.27
C ASP A 13 4.26 2.84 13.16
N SER A 14 4.39 4.17 13.12
CA SER A 14 3.58 5.09 13.94
C SER A 14 2.14 5.34 13.43
N VAL A 15 1.76 4.79 12.29
CA VAL A 15 0.42 5.01 11.72
C VAL A 15 -0.61 4.18 12.50
N VAL A 16 -1.61 4.85 13.09
CA VAL A 16 -2.68 4.19 13.86
C VAL A 16 -3.88 3.78 12.99
N THR A 17 -4.20 4.59 11.98
CA THR A 17 -5.35 4.38 11.08
C THR A 17 -4.92 4.52 9.64
N ILE A 18 -5.23 3.53 8.80
CA ILE A 18 -5.00 3.60 7.36
C ILE A 18 -6.23 4.21 6.68
N PRO A 19 -6.11 5.40 6.07
CA PRO A 19 -7.27 6.12 5.54
C PRO A 19 -7.80 5.51 4.24
N GLN A 20 -8.99 5.95 3.87
CA GLN A 20 -9.68 5.52 2.67
C GLN A 20 -8.83 5.78 1.42
N PHE A 21 -8.80 4.81 0.50
CA PHE A 21 -8.03 4.85 -0.75
C PHE A 21 -6.51 5.09 -0.62
N CYS A 22 -5.91 4.96 0.57
CA CYS A 22 -4.52 5.36 0.82
C CYS A 22 -3.53 4.80 -0.22
N PHE A 23 -3.66 3.52 -0.56
CA PHE A 23 -2.83 2.79 -1.52
C PHE A 23 -3.63 2.27 -2.72
N LYS A 24 -4.78 2.89 -3.04
CA LYS A 24 -5.60 2.51 -4.18
C LYS A 24 -4.77 2.48 -5.48
N CYS A 25 -4.91 1.41 -6.26
CA CYS A 25 -4.21 1.19 -7.54
C CYS A 25 -2.67 1.20 -7.42
N CYS A 26 -2.09 0.87 -6.27
CA CYS A 26 -0.64 0.64 -6.16
C CYS A 26 -0.28 -0.77 -6.67
N PHE A 27 -0.31 -0.98 -7.98
CA PHE A 27 -0.23 -2.32 -8.58
C PHE A 27 1.04 -3.12 -8.25
N SER A 28 2.18 -2.45 -8.04
CA SER A 28 3.45 -3.11 -7.71
C SER A 28 3.68 -3.27 -6.20
N LEU A 29 2.71 -2.89 -5.36
CA LEU A 29 2.87 -2.94 -3.90
C LEU A 29 2.88 -4.39 -3.45
N GLN A 30 3.98 -4.82 -2.84
CA GLN A 30 4.22 -6.21 -2.46
C GLN A 30 4.14 -6.43 -0.95
N SER A 31 4.66 -5.48 -0.17
CA SER A 31 4.70 -5.60 1.28
C SER A 31 4.50 -4.26 1.98
N CYS A 32 3.70 -4.24 3.04
CA CYS A 32 3.64 -3.10 3.95
C CYS A 32 3.83 -3.51 5.41
N SER A 33 4.38 -2.60 6.22
CA SER A 33 4.47 -2.69 7.68
C SER A 33 3.85 -1.45 8.32
N PHE A 34 2.92 -1.69 9.25
CA PHE A 34 2.27 -0.68 10.08
C PHE A 34 2.09 -1.24 11.49
N LYS A 35 3.16 -1.23 12.31
CA LYS A 35 3.16 -1.87 13.63
C LYS A 35 2.09 -1.32 14.58
N SER A 36 1.80 -0.03 14.55
CA SER A 36 0.80 0.60 15.43
C SER A 36 -0.61 0.68 14.84
N ALA A 37 -0.84 0.19 13.62
CA ALA A 37 -2.13 0.35 12.96
C ALA A 37 -3.19 -0.58 13.57
N THR A 38 -4.28 0.02 14.03
CA THR A 38 -5.41 -0.70 14.64
C THR A 38 -6.61 -0.80 13.71
N SER A 39 -6.68 0.05 12.68
CA SER A 39 -7.82 0.08 11.75
C SER A 39 -7.46 0.43 10.31
N THR A 40 -8.28 -0.08 9.38
CA THR A 40 -8.19 0.22 7.93
C THR A 40 -9.55 0.64 7.36
N ALA A 41 -9.58 1.76 6.64
CA ALA A 41 -10.81 2.31 6.06
C ALA A 41 -11.13 1.72 4.67
N HIS A 42 -12.29 2.12 4.11
CA HIS A 42 -12.77 1.73 2.79
C HIS A 42 -11.68 1.70 1.72
N SER A 43 -11.56 0.57 1.01
CA SER A 43 -10.69 0.44 -0.17
C SER A 43 -9.25 0.96 0.02
N ALA A 44 -8.71 0.90 1.24
CA ALA A 44 -7.37 1.39 1.56
C ALA A 44 -6.29 0.77 0.66
N PHE A 45 -6.45 -0.51 0.28
CA PHE A 45 -5.56 -1.24 -0.64
C PHE A 45 -6.35 -1.82 -1.83
N ALA A 46 -7.32 -1.06 -2.36
CA ALA A 46 -8.02 -1.46 -3.57
C ALA A 46 -7.04 -1.60 -4.76
N GLU A 47 -7.23 -2.63 -5.57
CA GLU A 47 -6.42 -2.93 -6.76
C GLU A 47 -4.89 -3.07 -6.50
N CYS A 48 -4.48 -3.51 -5.31
CA CYS A 48 -3.09 -3.82 -5.01
C CYS A 48 -2.70 -5.24 -5.47
N ALA A 49 -2.67 -5.45 -6.79
CA ALA A 49 -2.58 -6.78 -7.42
C ALA A 49 -1.38 -7.65 -6.97
N GLN A 50 -0.25 -7.04 -6.59
CA GLN A 50 0.96 -7.76 -6.16
C GLN A 50 1.12 -7.87 -4.64
N LEU A 51 0.14 -7.46 -3.83
CA LEU A 51 0.28 -7.41 -2.39
C LEU A 51 0.30 -8.82 -1.81
N MET A 52 1.43 -9.22 -1.21
CA MET A 52 1.63 -10.56 -0.63
C MET A 52 1.70 -10.53 0.90
N LYS A 53 2.13 -9.42 1.49
CA LYS A 53 2.37 -9.34 2.94
C LYS A 53 1.89 -8.03 3.53
N LEU A 54 1.11 -8.11 4.60
CA LEU A 54 0.86 -6.99 5.51
C LEU A 54 1.32 -7.32 6.92
N GLU A 55 2.19 -6.47 7.47
CA GLU A 55 2.65 -6.57 8.84
C GLU A 55 1.90 -5.58 9.73
N MET A 56 0.88 -6.07 10.44
CA MET A 56 -0.08 -5.25 11.20
C MET A 56 -0.53 -5.98 12.47
N PRO A 57 0.34 -6.08 13.50
CA PRO A 57 0.09 -6.88 14.70
C PRO A 57 -1.08 -6.39 15.56
N LEU A 58 -1.43 -5.10 15.49
CA LEU A 58 -2.48 -4.50 16.30
C LEU A 58 -3.81 -4.31 15.54
N LEU A 59 -3.93 -4.84 14.32
CA LEU A 59 -5.12 -4.67 13.50
C LEU A 59 -6.32 -5.39 14.11
N VAL A 60 -7.35 -4.63 14.47
CA VAL A 60 -8.56 -5.16 15.11
C VAL A 60 -9.82 -4.95 14.28
N GLN A 61 -9.82 -3.98 13.34
CA GLN A 61 -11.02 -3.67 12.57
C GLN A 61 -10.73 -3.08 11.19
N GLY A 62 -11.72 -3.17 10.33
CA GLY A 62 -11.75 -2.48 9.04
C GLY A 62 -13.03 -2.77 8.27
N GLU A 63 -13.17 -2.08 7.14
CA GLU A 63 -14.27 -2.28 6.21
C GLU A 63 -14.10 -3.54 5.36
N SER A 64 -15.23 -4.08 4.89
CA SER A 64 -15.23 -5.27 4.06
C SER A 64 -14.49 -5.04 2.74
N ASN A 65 -13.67 -6.00 2.32
CA ASN A 65 -12.89 -5.96 1.07
C ASN A 65 -12.00 -4.71 0.93
N CYS A 66 -11.60 -4.08 2.05
CA CYS A 66 -10.71 -2.93 2.01
C CYS A 66 -9.30 -3.26 1.49
N ILE A 67 -8.93 -4.55 1.48
CA ILE A 67 -7.68 -5.08 0.96
C ILE A 67 -7.97 -5.98 -0.24
N GLN A 68 -7.43 -5.62 -1.41
CA GLN A 68 -7.56 -6.42 -2.63
C GLN A 68 -6.19 -6.82 -3.15
N THR A 69 -6.04 -8.09 -3.53
CA THR A 69 -4.80 -8.62 -4.08
C THR A 69 -5.10 -9.74 -5.07
N ASN A 70 -4.18 -10.01 -6.00
CA ASN A 70 -4.26 -11.16 -6.90
C ASN A 70 -3.29 -12.26 -6.47
N GLN A 71 -2.71 -12.15 -5.28
CA GLN A 71 -1.69 -13.08 -4.78
C GLN A 71 -2.34 -14.16 -3.91
N ASP A 72 -2.26 -15.41 -4.36
CA ASP A 72 -2.80 -16.56 -3.62
C ASP A 72 -2.05 -16.81 -2.29
N ASN A 73 -0.81 -16.33 -2.18
CA ASN A 73 0.03 -16.46 -0.99
C ASN A 73 -0.07 -15.26 -0.04
N PHE A 74 -1.08 -14.39 -0.21
CA PHE A 74 -1.27 -13.24 0.67
C PHE A 74 -1.41 -13.67 2.13
N ARG A 75 -0.71 -12.98 3.04
CA ARG A 75 -0.81 -13.22 4.48
C ARG A 75 -0.57 -11.99 5.33
N PHE A 76 -1.21 -11.98 6.49
CA PHE A 76 -0.84 -11.10 7.59
C PHE A 76 0.33 -11.65 8.38
N VAL A 77 1.15 -10.75 8.92
CA VAL A 77 2.22 -11.06 9.87
C VAL A 77 2.06 -10.12 11.08
N PRO A 78 1.82 -10.63 12.30
CA PRO A 78 1.40 -12.00 12.62
C PRO A 78 0.06 -12.37 11.96
N LEU A 79 -0.27 -13.67 11.98
CA LEU A 79 -1.60 -14.13 11.60
C LEU A 79 -2.64 -13.49 12.54
N ILE A 80 -3.65 -12.86 11.95
CA ILE A 80 -4.76 -12.25 12.70
C ILE A 80 -5.98 -13.18 12.67
N ASN A 81 -7.05 -12.78 13.36
CA ASN A 81 -8.31 -13.52 13.39
C ASN A 81 -8.80 -13.86 11.96
N ILE A 82 -9.17 -15.13 11.73
CA ILE A 82 -9.58 -15.62 10.40
C ILE A 82 -10.85 -14.93 9.88
N PHE A 83 -11.83 -14.64 10.74
CA PHE A 83 -13.04 -13.93 10.36
C PHE A 83 -12.74 -12.48 9.97
N LEU A 84 -11.81 -11.84 10.69
CA LEU A 84 -11.33 -10.51 10.34
C LEU A 84 -10.62 -10.56 8.98
N THR A 85 -9.73 -11.53 8.78
CA THR A 85 -9.02 -11.72 7.51
C THR A 85 -9.99 -11.89 6.33
N GLN A 86 -10.97 -12.79 6.46
CA GLN A 86 -11.99 -13.04 5.43
C GLN A 86 -12.87 -11.82 5.15
N LYS A 87 -13.17 -11.01 6.18
CA LYS A 87 -13.91 -9.76 6.00
C LYS A 87 -13.09 -8.73 5.22
N LEU A 88 -11.83 -8.54 5.58
CA LEU A 88 -11.01 -7.44 5.08
C LEU A 88 -10.43 -7.72 3.69
N VAL A 89 -10.12 -8.98 3.38
CA VAL A 89 -9.31 -9.36 2.22
C VAL A 89 -10.16 -9.99 1.13
N GLN A 90 -10.01 -9.47 -0.08
CA GLN A 90 -10.58 -10.03 -1.30
C GLN A 90 -9.43 -10.42 -2.25
N ILE A 91 -9.31 -11.71 -2.54
CA ILE A 91 -8.42 -12.20 -3.59
C ILE A 91 -9.15 -12.10 -4.93
N VAL A 92 -8.59 -11.33 -5.88
CA VAL A 92 -9.17 -11.05 -7.19
C VAL A 92 -8.39 -11.80 -8.27
N ASN A 93 -9.03 -12.77 -8.91
CA ASN A 93 -8.40 -13.54 -9.99
C ASN A 93 -8.51 -12.76 -11.33
N SER A 94 -7.67 -11.75 -11.54
CA SER A 94 -7.71 -10.96 -12.79
C SER A 94 -6.70 -11.48 -13.82
N VAL A 95 -6.99 -12.60 -14.48
CA VAL A 95 -6.19 -13.08 -15.63
C VAL A 95 -6.32 -12.15 -16.87
N THR A 96 -7.28 -11.20 -16.90
CA THR A 96 -7.67 -10.53 -18.15
C THR A 96 -7.46 -9.01 -18.25
N LYS A 97 -6.90 -8.29 -17.27
CA LYS A 97 -6.80 -6.80 -17.35
C LYS A 97 -5.39 -6.22 -17.33
N HIS A 98 -4.38 -6.98 -16.89
CA HIS A 98 -3.07 -6.39 -16.54
C HIS A 98 -2.13 -6.10 -17.72
N ASN A 99 -2.42 -6.61 -18.92
CA ASN A 99 -1.53 -6.48 -20.09
C ASN A 99 -1.71 -5.19 -20.92
N LEU A 100 -2.82 -4.45 -20.80
CA LEU A 100 -3.01 -3.21 -21.57
C LEU A 100 -2.48 -1.95 -20.86
N GLU A 101 -2.54 -1.89 -19.53
CA GLU A 101 -2.16 -0.67 -18.78
C GLU A 101 -0.65 -0.54 -18.56
N GLN A 102 0.09 -1.66 -18.45
CA GLN A 102 1.55 -1.61 -18.27
C GLN A 102 2.29 -1.05 -19.50
N LYS A 103 1.72 -1.21 -20.71
CA LYS A 103 2.34 -0.77 -21.98
C LYS A 103 2.29 0.75 -22.15
N ILE A 104 1.26 1.41 -21.61
CA ILE A 104 1.05 2.87 -21.74
C ILE A 104 1.94 3.64 -20.73
N ILE A 105 2.15 3.10 -19.53
CA ILE A 105 2.88 3.79 -18.47
C ILE A 105 4.41 3.75 -18.68
N ASN A 106 4.94 2.68 -19.29
CA ASN A 106 6.38 2.59 -19.58
C ASN A 106 6.85 3.64 -20.60
N VAL A 107 5.98 4.12 -21.50
CA VAL A 107 6.30 5.19 -22.46
C VAL A 107 6.43 6.56 -21.77
N LEU A 108 5.74 6.77 -20.64
CA LEU A 108 5.78 8.03 -19.88
C LEU A 108 6.94 8.12 -18.87
N LYS A 109 7.61 6.99 -18.55
CA LYS A 109 8.72 6.91 -17.58
C LYS A 109 10.03 7.59 -18.02
N MET A 110 10.10 8.14 -19.23
CA MET A 110 11.37 8.61 -19.81
C MET A 110 11.80 10.03 -19.43
N LYS A 111 11.13 10.75 -18.51
CA LYS A 111 11.41 12.20 -18.38
C LYS A 111 11.68 12.87 -17.04
N ILE A 112 11.53 12.27 -15.85
CA ILE A 112 11.79 13.05 -14.61
C ILE A 112 12.49 12.24 -13.51
N ASN A 113 13.75 12.61 -13.25
CA ASN A 113 14.65 12.10 -12.23
C ASN A 113 14.55 12.98 -10.96
N LEU A 114 13.84 12.51 -9.93
CA LEU A 114 13.60 13.23 -8.64
C LEU A 114 14.03 12.41 -7.41
N GLN A 115 14.93 11.43 -7.59
CA GLN A 115 15.30 10.43 -6.58
C GLN A 115 15.88 11.01 -5.26
N PHE A 116 16.42 12.23 -5.28
CA PHE A 116 17.20 12.76 -4.14
C PHE A 116 16.43 13.65 -3.17
N MET A 117 15.32 14.27 -3.58
CA MET A 117 14.59 15.23 -2.73
C MET A 117 13.67 14.54 -1.71
N PHE A 118 13.19 13.33 -2.00
CA PHE A 118 12.16 12.66 -1.19
C PHE A 118 12.70 11.92 0.05
N LYS A 119 14.01 11.63 0.12
CA LYS A 119 14.60 10.97 1.30
C LYS A 119 14.59 11.84 2.57
N TRP A 120 14.54 13.17 2.42
CA TRP A 120 14.69 14.12 3.54
C TRP A 120 13.37 14.53 4.22
N VAL A 121 12.22 14.41 3.54
CA VAL A 121 10.95 14.96 4.06
C VAL A 121 10.24 13.99 5.03
N ILE A 122 10.52 12.68 4.96
CA ILE A 122 9.76 11.64 5.68
C ILE A 122 10.34 11.34 7.07
N THR A 123 11.45 11.98 7.48
CA THR A 123 12.14 11.67 8.74
C THR A 123 11.48 12.21 10.01
N ARG A 124 10.44 13.05 9.90
CA ARG A 124 9.76 13.67 11.07
C ARG A 124 8.23 13.72 10.98
N ALA A 125 7.63 13.17 9.93
CA ALA A 125 6.19 13.33 9.70
C ALA A 125 5.38 12.26 10.45
N THR A 126 4.67 12.67 11.51
CA THR A 126 3.66 11.86 12.21
C THR A 126 2.34 11.75 11.44
N ILE A 127 2.13 12.65 10.47
CA ILE A 127 0.96 12.69 9.59
C ILE A 127 1.47 12.90 8.16
N ILE A 128 1.14 11.97 7.27
CA ILE A 128 1.34 12.17 5.83
C ILE A 128 0.08 12.86 5.31
N GLY A 129 0.24 14.06 4.78
CA GLY A 129 -0.86 14.86 4.26
C GLY A 129 -1.66 14.13 3.19
N GLU A 130 -2.95 14.48 3.09
CA GLU A 130 -3.80 13.95 2.03
C GLU A 130 -3.16 14.24 0.67
N LYS A 131 -3.05 13.22 -0.19
CA LYS A 131 -2.49 13.31 -1.55
C LYS A 131 -1.03 13.75 -1.67
N THR A 132 -0.24 13.87 -0.59
CA THR A 132 1.19 14.25 -0.67
C THR A 132 2.00 13.39 -1.66
N PHE A 133 1.61 12.12 -1.80
CA PHE A 133 2.22 11.17 -2.72
C PHE A 133 1.20 10.61 -3.71
N TYR A 134 0.23 11.42 -4.14
CA TYR A 134 -0.72 11.00 -5.16
C TYR A 134 0.00 10.86 -6.51
N ASN A 135 -0.26 9.77 -7.24
CA ASN A 135 0.23 9.53 -8.60
C ASN A 135 1.75 9.52 -8.75
N ASN A 136 2.49 9.19 -7.69
CA ASN A 136 3.94 9.16 -7.74
C ASN A 136 4.44 7.85 -8.36
N TYR A 137 4.65 7.87 -9.68
CA TYR A 137 5.07 6.70 -10.45
C TYR A 137 6.53 6.28 -10.25
N ASN A 138 7.35 7.06 -9.56
CA ASN A 138 8.77 6.77 -9.34
C ASN A 138 9.08 6.33 -7.90
N LEU A 139 8.15 6.57 -6.98
CA LEU A 139 8.29 6.18 -5.58
C LEU A 139 8.24 4.66 -5.46
N SER A 140 9.38 4.03 -5.19
CA SER A 140 9.48 2.57 -5.08
C SER A 140 9.42 2.04 -3.66
N THR A 141 9.85 2.85 -2.69
CA THR A 141 10.00 2.44 -1.30
C THR A 141 9.73 3.61 -0.38
N ILE A 142 9.05 3.35 0.73
CA ILE A 142 8.86 4.32 1.81
C ILE A 142 9.22 3.67 3.13
N ILE A 143 10.07 4.33 3.90
CA ILE A 143 10.46 3.92 5.26
C ILE A 143 10.38 5.19 6.11
N ALA A 144 9.42 5.25 7.01
CA ALA A 144 9.36 6.27 8.05
C ALA A 144 10.15 5.78 9.29
N PRO A 145 10.95 6.63 9.95
CA PRO A 145 11.71 6.23 11.13
C PRO A 145 10.77 5.93 12.31
N GLU A 146 11.22 5.05 13.21
CA GLU A 146 10.56 4.83 14.49
C GLU A 146 10.62 6.11 15.33
N VAL A 147 9.46 6.58 15.81
CA VAL A 147 9.40 7.70 16.76
C VAL A 147 9.88 7.16 18.11
N GLN A 148 11.05 7.61 18.55
CA GLN A 148 11.61 7.33 19.89
C GLN A 148 10.83 8.08 20.97
#